data_AF-A0A380FG72-F1
#
_entry.id   AF-A0A380FG72-F1
#
_cell.length_a   1.000
_cell.length_b   1.000
_cell.length_c   1.000
_cell.angle_alpha   90.00
_cell.angle_beta   90.00
_cell.angle_gamma   90.00
#
_symmetry.space_group_name_H-M   'P 1'
#
loop_
_entity.id
_entity.type
_entity.pdbx_description
1 polymer ?
#
loop_
_entity_poly.entity_id
_entity_poly.type
_entity_poly.pdbx_seq_one_letter_code
_entity_poly.pdbx_strand_id
1 'polypeptide(L)'
;MPIYLTIFLNHITIPSITLQPFLHTFIAYILIPLILALILQWTSIKSTKAQKCLHITNWFPEIIMALVLFVIVSSQIQKITSHLTIIYMIIPIYIIYLLIAPLLGYLSGKLFNLEINTNRTLAFSSGTRNALVVLPITFALPNNISNIATIVVVTQTLVELLGEIIYIKFIPKLIRR
;
A
#
# COMPACT_ATOMS: atom_id res chain seq x y z
N MET A 1 -6.90 -6.92 8.05
CA MET A 1 -7.75 -5.87 7.43
C MET A 1 -9.25 -6.08 7.68
N PRO A 2 -9.90 -7.20 7.31
CA PRO A 2 -11.36 -7.33 7.47
C PRO A 2 -11.82 -7.26 8.92
N ILE A 3 -11.13 -7.93 9.85
CA ILE A 3 -11.42 -7.88 11.29
C ILE A 3 -11.27 -6.45 11.84
N TYR A 4 -10.23 -5.72 11.40
CA TYR A 4 -10.01 -4.34 11.83
C TYR A 4 -11.10 -3.40 11.31
N LEU A 5 -11.52 -3.56 10.04
CA LEU A 5 -12.61 -2.78 9.48
C LEU A 5 -13.92 -3.03 10.23
N THR A 6 -14.25 -4.29 10.54
CA THR A 6 -15.45 -4.59 11.32
C THR A 6 -15.42 -3.99 12.73
N ILE A 7 -14.25 -3.91 13.36
CA ILE A 7 -14.10 -3.31 14.70
C ILE A 7 -14.19 -1.78 14.63
N PHE A 8 -13.46 -1.14 13.70
CA PHE A 8 -13.37 0.32 13.63
C PHE A 8 -14.59 0.98 12.96
N LEU A 9 -15.26 0.29 12.02
CA LEU A 9 -16.44 0.83 11.32
C LEU A 9 -17.76 0.48 12.01
N ASN A 10 -17.76 -0.33 13.09
CA ASN A 10 -18.99 -0.72 13.80
C ASN A 10 -19.80 0.47 14.33
N HIS A 11 -19.16 1.62 14.54
CA HIS A 11 -19.77 2.84 15.07
C HIS A 11 -20.17 3.87 14.01
N ILE A 12 -19.83 3.64 12.73
CA ILE A 12 -20.21 4.52 11.62
C ILE A 12 -21.29 3.79 10.85
N THR A 13 -22.50 4.36 10.79
CA THR A 13 -23.63 3.85 10.00
C THR A 13 -23.32 3.93 8.50
N ILE A 14 -22.41 3.11 8.03
CA ILE A 14 -22.13 2.87 6.63
C ILE A 14 -23.04 1.71 6.24
N PRO A 15 -23.80 1.81 5.13
CA PRO A 15 -24.63 0.71 4.68
C PRO A 15 -23.75 -0.53 4.58
N SER A 16 -24.15 -1.58 5.31
CA SER A 16 -23.50 -2.88 5.43
C SER A 16 -22.44 -3.09 4.34
N ILE A 17 -21.16 -2.88 4.67
CA ILE A 17 -20.07 -3.32 3.80
C ILE A 17 -20.26 -4.84 3.70
N THR A 18 -20.90 -5.28 2.63
CA THR A 18 -21.17 -6.69 2.42
C THR A 18 -19.81 -7.35 2.25
N LEU A 19 -19.53 -8.35 3.09
CA LEU A 19 -18.24 -9.04 3.10
C LEU A 19 -17.91 -9.66 1.72
N GLN A 20 -18.95 -9.91 0.93
CA GLN A 20 -18.91 -10.58 -0.37
C GLN A 20 -18.11 -9.82 -1.45
N PRO A 21 -18.40 -8.55 -1.82
CA PRO A 21 -17.58 -7.78 -2.77
C PRO A 21 -16.11 -7.62 -2.33
N PHE A 22 -15.85 -7.51 -1.02
CA PHE A 22 -14.49 -7.49 -0.49
C PHE A 22 -13.76 -8.82 -0.73
N LEU A 23 -14.38 -9.96 -0.39
CA LEU A 23 -13.78 -11.27 -0.61
C LEU A 23 -13.54 -11.53 -2.10
N HIS A 24 -14.48 -11.16 -2.96
CA HIS A 24 -14.33 -11.31 -4.40
C HIS A 24 -13.13 -10.54 -4.93
N THR A 25 -12.98 -9.26 -4.56
CA THR A 25 -11.85 -8.43 -4.99
C THR A 25 -10.52 -8.91 -4.41
N PHE A 26 -10.48 -9.30 -3.12
CA PHE A 26 -9.29 -9.87 -2.51
C PHE A 26 -8.83 -11.15 -3.22
N ILE A 27 -9.76 -12.08 -3.49
CA ILE A 27 -9.43 -13.33 -4.19
C ILE A 27 -8.97 -13.04 -5.61
N ALA A 28 -9.71 -12.23 -6.36
CA ALA A 28 -9.42 -11.94 -7.76
C ALA A 28 -8.09 -11.21 -7.97
N TYR A 29 -7.81 -10.18 -7.17
CA TYR A 29 -6.66 -9.28 -7.39
C TYR A 29 -5.42 -9.61 -6.56
N ILE A 30 -5.54 -10.40 -5.49
CA ILE A 30 -4.40 -10.74 -4.62
C ILE A 30 -4.15 -12.24 -4.60
N LEU A 31 -5.17 -13.02 -4.24
CA LEU A 31 -4.99 -14.45 -3.98
C LEU A 31 -4.67 -15.22 -5.26
N ILE A 32 -5.41 -14.97 -6.36
CA ILE A 32 -5.18 -15.63 -7.65
C ILE A 32 -3.78 -15.31 -8.20
N PRO A 33 -3.34 -14.04 -8.34
CA PRO A 33 -2.00 -13.72 -8.80
C PRO A 33 -0.90 -14.33 -7.92
N LEU A 34 -1.10 -14.37 -6.60
CA LEU A 34 -0.17 -14.97 -5.66
C LEU A 34 -0.03 -16.48 -5.90
N ILE A 35 -1.15 -17.20 -6.05
CA ILE A 35 -1.13 -18.64 -6.33
C ILE A 35 -0.43 -18.92 -7.67
N LEU A 36 -0.73 -18.14 -8.70
CA LEU A 36 -0.06 -18.27 -10.01
C LEU A 36 1.45 -18.03 -9.90
N ALA A 37 1.87 -17.02 -9.16
CA ALA A 37 3.28 -16.73 -8.91
C ALA A 37 3.97 -17.89 -8.17
N LEU A 38 3.32 -18.46 -7.15
CA LEU A 38 3.85 -19.61 -6.41
C LEU A 38 3.98 -20.85 -7.30
N ILE A 39 3.00 -21.13 -8.15
CA ILE A 39 3.05 -22.23 -9.12
C ILE A 39 4.21 -22.02 -10.11
N LEU A 40 4.36 -20.80 -10.64
CA LEU A 40 5.47 -20.46 -11.56
C LEU A 40 6.82 -20.61 -10.86
N GLN A 41 6.95 -20.14 -9.63
CA GLN A 41 8.19 -20.27 -8.85
C GLN A 41 8.51 -21.73 -8.56
N TRP A 42 7.53 -22.54 -8.18
CA TRP A 42 7.73 -23.96 -7.89
C TRP A 42 8.10 -24.76 -9.15
N THR A 43 7.47 -24.46 -10.28
CA THR A 43 7.79 -25.10 -11.58
C THR A 43 9.14 -24.65 -12.14
N SER A 44 9.60 -23.44 -11.81
CA SER A 44 10.92 -22.92 -12.22
C SER A 44 12.09 -23.73 -11.67
N ILE A 45 11.92 -24.36 -10.51
CA ILE A 45 12.94 -25.23 -9.89
C ILE A 45 13.21 -26.46 -10.77
N LYS A 46 12.19 -26.92 -11.54
CA LYS A 46 12.24 -28.17 -12.30
C LYS A 46 12.40 -27.98 -13.81
N SER A 47 12.30 -26.76 -14.33
CA SER A 47 12.27 -26.50 -15.78
C SER A 47 13.00 -25.23 -16.18
N THR A 48 13.95 -25.36 -17.11
CA THR A 48 14.73 -24.23 -17.65
C THR A 48 13.86 -23.23 -18.42
N LYS A 49 12.77 -23.68 -19.05
CA LYS A 49 11.78 -22.78 -19.69
C LYS A 49 11.02 -21.95 -18.66
N ALA A 50 10.58 -22.57 -17.57
CA ALA A 50 9.90 -21.88 -16.48
C ALA A 50 10.83 -20.90 -15.74
N GLN A 51 12.12 -21.25 -15.60
CA GLN A 51 13.13 -20.35 -15.04
C GLN A 51 13.37 -19.11 -15.90
N LYS A 52 13.43 -19.26 -17.24
CA LYS A 52 13.51 -18.11 -18.16
C LYS A 52 12.25 -17.23 -18.08
N CYS A 53 11.07 -17.84 -18.01
CA CYS A 53 9.81 -17.12 -17.85
C CYS A 53 9.81 -16.31 -16.54
N LEU A 54 10.14 -16.94 -15.40
CA LEU A 54 10.25 -16.28 -14.10
C LEU A 54 11.19 -15.07 -14.15
N HIS A 55 12.36 -15.21 -14.79
CA HIS A 55 13.33 -14.12 -14.90
C HIS A 55 12.79 -12.90 -15.66
N ILE A 56 12.03 -13.13 -16.74
CA ILE A 56 11.38 -12.04 -17.49
C ILE A 56 10.27 -11.41 -16.64
N THR A 57 9.45 -12.23 -16.00
CA THR A 57 8.33 -11.76 -15.17
C THR A 57 8.80 -10.99 -13.94
N ASN A 58 10.01 -11.21 -13.41
CA ASN A 58 10.53 -10.44 -12.28
C ASN A 58 10.64 -8.93 -12.53
N TRP A 59 10.79 -8.50 -13.78
CA TRP A 59 10.82 -7.08 -14.14
C TRP A 59 9.42 -6.45 -14.26
N PHE A 60 8.39 -7.27 -14.46
CA PHE A 60 7.04 -6.79 -14.72
C PHE A 60 6.42 -6.05 -13.53
N PRO A 61 6.55 -6.49 -12.26
CA PRO A 61 5.98 -5.78 -11.13
C PRO A 61 6.38 -4.30 -11.05
N GLU A 62 7.66 -4.00 -11.27
CA GLU A 62 8.20 -2.64 -11.20
C GLU A 62 7.61 -1.75 -12.30
N ILE A 63 7.61 -2.24 -13.55
CA ILE A 63 7.10 -1.52 -14.72
C ILE A 63 5.58 -1.34 -14.63
N ILE A 64 4.85 -2.41 -14.28
CA ILE A 64 3.39 -2.37 -14.15
C ILE A 64 3.01 -1.43 -13.02
N MET A 65 3.70 -1.45 -11.88
CA MET A 65 3.45 -0.51 -10.78
C MET A 65 3.65 0.94 -11.23
N ALA A 66 4.74 1.24 -11.95
CA ALA A 66 4.97 2.58 -12.49
C ALA A 66 3.84 3.02 -13.44
N LEU A 67 3.37 2.12 -14.31
CA LEU A 67 2.26 2.38 -15.23
C LEU A 67 0.94 2.59 -14.49
N VAL A 68 0.63 1.75 -13.49
CA VAL A 68 -0.56 1.90 -12.64
C VAL A 68 -0.53 3.24 -11.91
N LEU A 69 0.60 3.62 -11.30
CA LEU A 69 0.76 4.92 -10.65
C LEU A 69 0.55 6.06 -11.65
N PHE A 70 1.15 5.98 -12.84
CA PHE A 70 0.97 6.98 -13.88
C PHE A 70 -0.50 7.15 -14.29
N VAL A 71 -1.22 6.05 -14.53
CA VAL A 71 -2.65 6.06 -14.89
C VAL A 71 -3.51 6.61 -13.75
N ILE A 72 -3.26 6.17 -12.51
CA ILE A 72 -4.00 6.64 -11.34
C ILE A 72 -3.78 8.13 -11.15
N VAL A 73 -2.54 8.60 -11.15
CA VAL A 73 -2.24 10.04 -10.99
C VAL A 73 -2.92 10.84 -12.10
N SER A 74 -2.76 10.43 -13.36
CA SER A 74 -3.36 11.12 -14.51
C SER A 74 -4.89 11.18 -14.42
N SER A 75 -5.53 10.08 -14.02
CA SER A 75 -6.99 9.99 -13.91
C SER A 75 -7.55 10.79 -12.73
N GLN A 76 -6.76 10.99 -11.68
CA GLN A 76 -7.25 11.57 -10.42
C GLN A 76 -6.90 13.06 -10.27
N ILE A 77 -6.06 13.64 -11.14
CA ILE A 77 -5.72 15.08 -11.10
C ILE A 77 -6.96 15.97 -11.01
N GLN A 78 -7.97 15.76 -11.87
CA GLN A 78 -9.17 16.61 -11.89
C GLN A 78 -10.02 16.46 -10.63
N LYS A 79 -10.08 15.26 -10.05
CA LYS A 79 -10.80 14.99 -8.79
C LYS A 79 -10.07 15.55 -7.57
N ILE A 80 -8.74 15.60 -7.62
CA ILE A 80 -7.92 16.20 -6.57
C ILE A 80 -8.11 17.73 -6.59
N THR A 81 -8.05 18.36 -7.77
CA THR A 81 -8.20 19.82 -7.89
C THR A 81 -9.61 20.30 -7.56
N SER A 82 -10.64 19.48 -7.73
CA SER A 82 -12.01 19.82 -7.32
C SER A 82 -12.29 19.71 -5.82
N HIS A 83 -11.40 19.07 -5.05
CA HIS A 83 -11.59 18.79 -3.61
C HIS A 83 -10.39 19.22 -2.74
N LEU A 84 -9.73 20.33 -3.11
CA LEU A 84 -8.53 20.82 -2.43
C LEU A 84 -8.71 21.03 -0.92
N THR A 85 -9.87 21.51 -0.48
CA THR A 85 -10.15 21.74 0.95
C THR A 85 -10.00 20.46 1.79
N ILE A 86 -10.47 19.32 1.27
CA ILE A 86 -10.34 18.02 1.94
C ILE A 86 -8.87 17.60 1.98
N ILE A 87 -8.15 17.80 0.88
CA ILE A 87 -6.73 17.45 0.74
C ILE A 87 -5.87 18.22 1.74
N TYR A 88 -6.07 19.53 1.87
CA TYR A 88 -5.33 20.35 2.84
C TYR A 88 -5.54 19.88 4.28
N MET A 89 -6.71 19.37 4.61
CA MET A 89 -7.02 18.88 5.95
C MET A 89 -6.36 17.52 6.24
N ILE A 90 -6.23 16.64 5.25
CA ILE A 90 -5.67 15.28 5.44
C ILE A 90 -4.15 15.20 5.29
N ILE A 91 -3.52 16.08 4.50
CA ILE A 91 -2.06 16.08 4.29
C ILE A 91 -1.28 16.11 5.63
N PRO A 92 -1.59 16.99 6.59
CA PRO A 92 -0.90 17.02 7.88
C PRO A 92 -0.98 15.68 8.63
N ILE A 93 -2.12 14.99 8.57
CA ILE A 93 -2.32 13.68 9.19
C ILE A 93 -1.38 12.65 8.55
N TYR A 94 -1.23 12.66 7.23
CA TYR A 94 -0.32 11.76 6.52
C TYR A 94 1.15 12.08 6.78
N ILE A 95 1.51 13.36 6.92
CA ILE A 95 2.87 13.76 7.32
C ILE A 95 3.17 13.27 8.74
N ILE A 96 2.24 13.43 9.67
CA ILE A 96 2.39 12.91 11.03
C ILE A 96 2.57 11.39 11.00
N TYR A 97 1.75 10.69 10.21
CA TYR A 97 1.89 9.25 10.01
C TYR A 97 3.29 8.87 9.47
N LEU A 98 3.78 9.60 8.46
CA LEU A 98 5.13 9.42 7.90
C LEU A 98 6.26 9.66 8.91
N LEU A 99 6.04 10.40 9.99
CA LEU A 99 7.06 10.58 11.01
C LEU A 99 6.97 9.51 12.09
N ILE A 100 5.74 9.20 12.52
CA ILE A 100 5.49 8.30 13.65
C ILE A 100 5.72 6.84 13.26
N ALA A 101 5.24 6.40 12.11
CA ALA A 101 5.32 5.00 11.69
C ALA A 101 6.76 4.45 11.68
N PRO A 102 7.74 5.06 10.96
CA PRO A 102 9.12 4.58 10.96
C PRO A 102 9.78 4.66 12.33
N LEU A 103 9.41 5.63 13.16
CA LEU A 103 9.90 5.75 14.53
C LEU A 103 9.42 4.56 15.37
N LEU A 104 8.14 4.20 15.27
CA LEU A 104 7.59 3.02 15.96
C LEU A 104 8.23 1.73 15.46
N GLY A 105 8.46 1.60 14.14
CA GLY A 105 9.19 0.48 13.56
C GLY A 105 10.61 0.34 14.12
N TYR A 106 11.33 1.46 14.21
CA TYR A 106 12.65 1.54 14.83
C TYR A 106 12.64 1.16 16.32
N LEU A 107 11.70 1.72 17.10
CA LEU A 107 11.59 1.44 18.53
C LEU A 107 11.24 -0.02 18.79
N SER A 108 10.37 -0.60 17.96
CA SER A 108 10.05 -2.02 18.01
C SER A 108 11.29 -2.87 17.73
N GLY A 109 12.05 -2.55 16.67
CA GLY A 109 13.28 -3.28 16.39
C GLY A 109 14.34 -3.15 17.48
N LYS A 110 14.40 -2.00 18.16
CA LYS A 110 15.25 -1.81 19.35
C LYS A 110 14.77 -2.63 20.55
N LEU A 111 13.47 -2.71 20.78
CA LEU A 111 12.87 -3.50 21.87
C LEU A 111 13.21 -4.99 21.74
N PHE A 112 13.26 -5.50 20.50
CA PHE A 112 13.63 -6.88 20.21
C PHE A 112 15.13 -7.09 19.91
N ASN A 113 15.99 -6.11 20.17
CA ASN A 113 17.44 -6.18 19.95
C ASN A 113 17.83 -6.65 18.54
N LEU A 114 17.12 -6.20 17.52
CA LEU A 114 17.39 -6.59 16.14
C LEU A 114 18.66 -5.93 15.60
N GLU A 115 19.37 -6.66 14.74
CA GLU A 115 20.51 -6.13 14.01
C GLU A 115 20.13 -4.86 13.22
N ILE A 116 21.12 -3.98 13.02
CA ILE A 116 20.93 -2.66 12.40
C ILE A 116 20.21 -2.75 11.05
N ASN A 117 20.58 -3.73 10.21
CA ASN A 117 19.96 -3.91 8.90
C ASN A 117 18.47 -4.27 9.04
N THR A 118 18.14 -5.22 9.91
CA THR A 118 16.76 -5.64 10.17
C THR A 118 15.94 -4.52 10.80
N ASN A 119 16.52 -3.76 11.72
CA ASN A 119 15.85 -2.61 12.35
C ASN A 119 15.56 -1.49 11.33
N ARG A 120 16.49 -1.22 10.41
CA ARG A 120 16.27 -0.29 9.28
C ARG A 120 15.15 -0.78 8.36
N THR A 121 15.13 -2.07 8.04
CA THR A 121 14.06 -2.67 7.23
C THR A 121 12.71 -2.54 7.91
N LEU A 122 12.62 -2.76 9.23
CA LEU A 122 11.39 -2.56 9.98
C LEU A 122 10.93 -1.11 10.02
N ALA A 123 11.85 -0.18 10.27
CA ALA A 123 11.54 1.25 10.23
C ALA A 123 11.00 1.66 8.84
N PHE A 124 11.67 1.24 7.77
CA PHE A 124 11.22 1.52 6.41
C PHE A 124 9.84 0.87 6.13
N SER A 125 9.73 -0.44 6.34
CA SER A 125 8.51 -1.21 6.05
C SER A 125 7.30 -0.76 6.86
N SER A 126 7.49 -0.21 8.06
CA SER A 126 6.38 0.31 8.87
C SER A 126 5.78 1.60 8.30
N GLY A 127 6.59 2.41 7.60
CA GLY A 127 6.15 3.62 6.94
C GLY A 127 5.47 3.37 5.58
N THR A 128 5.82 2.27 4.91
CA THR A 128 5.29 1.91 3.59
C THR A 128 4.04 1.03 3.71
N ARG A 129 2.87 1.53 3.32
CA ARG A 129 1.62 0.78 3.25
C ARG A 129 1.19 0.63 1.79
N ASN A 130 0.77 -0.57 1.42
CA ASN A 130 0.10 -0.75 0.14
C ASN A 130 -1.35 -0.22 0.20
N ALA A 131 -1.50 1.09 0.10
CA ALA A 131 -2.80 1.77 0.12
C ALA A 131 -3.63 1.45 -1.14
N LEU A 132 -2.97 1.13 -2.26
CA LEU A 132 -3.63 0.81 -3.53
C LEU A 132 -4.46 -0.48 -3.47
N VAL A 133 -4.11 -1.42 -2.58
CA VAL A 133 -4.93 -2.61 -2.31
C VAL A 133 -6.34 -2.26 -1.81
N VAL A 134 -6.53 -1.07 -1.24
CA VAL A 134 -7.84 -0.60 -0.75
C VAL A 134 -8.66 0.06 -1.86
N LEU A 135 -8.07 0.48 -2.99
CA LEU A 135 -8.81 1.16 -4.07
C LEU A 135 -10.00 0.36 -4.62
N PRO A 136 -9.90 -0.96 -4.91
CA PRO A 136 -11.04 -1.73 -5.38
C PRO A 136 -12.23 -1.68 -4.40
N ILE A 137 -11.94 -1.60 -3.10
CA ILE A 137 -12.95 -1.48 -2.04
C ILE A 137 -13.60 -0.11 -2.10
N THR A 138 -12.81 0.96 -2.32
CA THR A 138 -13.35 2.32 -2.46
C THR A 138 -14.32 2.42 -3.64
N PHE A 139 -14.07 1.72 -4.74
CA PHE A 139 -14.96 1.67 -5.90
C PHE A 139 -16.24 0.86 -5.67
N ALA A 140 -16.23 -0.07 -4.70
CA ALA A 140 -17.41 -0.84 -4.33
C ALA A 140 -18.31 -0.12 -3.31
N LEU A 141 -17.87 1.02 -2.75
CA LEU A 141 -18.68 1.82 -1.83
C LEU A 141 -19.77 2.61 -2.56
N PRO A 142 -20.85 3.01 -1.88
CA PRO A 142 -21.86 3.89 -2.47
C PRO A 142 -21.26 5.19 -3.03
N ASN A 143 -21.80 5.67 -4.15
CA ASN A 143 -21.22 6.77 -4.94
C ASN A 143 -20.95 8.05 -4.15
N ASN A 144 -21.71 8.31 -3.09
CA ASN A 144 -21.55 9.48 -2.21
C ASN A 144 -20.26 9.44 -1.36
N ILE A 145 -19.76 8.26 -1.02
CA ILE A 145 -18.57 8.07 -0.17
C ILE A 145 -17.37 7.62 -1.02
N SER A 146 -17.61 6.88 -2.10
CA SER A 146 -16.58 6.32 -2.98
C SER A 146 -15.58 7.38 -3.46
N ASN A 147 -16.07 8.52 -3.98
CA ASN A 147 -15.22 9.59 -4.49
C ASN A 147 -14.24 10.12 -3.44
N ILE A 148 -14.73 10.38 -2.22
CA ILE A 148 -13.91 10.91 -1.13
C ILE A 148 -12.89 9.86 -0.70
N ALA A 149 -13.32 8.60 -0.52
CA ALA A 149 -12.43 7.51 -0.14
C ALA A 149 -11.30 7.29 -1.16
N THR A 150 -11.62 7.33 -2.46
CA THR A 150 -10.62 7.22 -3.52
C THR A 150 -9.62 8.37 -3.47
N ILE A 151 -10.07 9.63 -3.31
CA ILE A 151 -9.17 10.80 -3.22
C ILE A 151 -8.23 10.70 -2.02
N VAL A 152 -8.76 10.26 -0.87
CA VAL A 152 -8.03 10.05 0.37
C VAL A 152 -6.91 9.02 0.17
N VAL A 153 -7.21 7.88 -0.45
CA VAL A 153 -6.24 6.79 -0.72
C VAL A 153 -5.16 7.22 -1.72
N VAL A 154 -5.54 7.90 -2.80
CA VAL A 154 -4.58 8.37 -3.81
C VAL A 154 -3.66 9.43 -3.23
N THR A 155 -4.22 10.39 -2.48
CA THR A 155 -3.44 11.43 -1.80
C THR A 155 -2.45 10.82 -0.81
N GLN A 156 -2.89 9.84 -0.02
CA GLN A 156 -2.01 9.12 0.88
C GLN A 156 -0.86 8.45 0.12
N THR A 157 -1.17 7.74 -0.97
CA THR A 157 -0.15 7.04 -1.77
C THR A 157 0.91 8.01 -2.31
N LEU A 158 0.50 9.19 -2.78
CA LEU A 158 1.43 10.21 -3.27
C LEU A 158 2.30 10.80 -2.16
N VAL A 159 1.70 11.12 -1.01
CA VAL A 159 2.44 11.60 0.15
C VAL A 159 3.44 10.53 0.62
N GLU A 160 3.03 9.27 0.62
CA GLU A 160 3.86 8.14 1.02
C GLU A 160 5.06 7.94 0.10
N LEU A 161 4.85 7.92 -1.22
CA LEU A 161 5.93 7.81 -2.21
C LEU A 161 6.96 8.95 -2.08
N LEU A 162 6.50 10.18 -1.82
CA LEU A 162 7.41 11.30 -1.55
C LEU A 162 8.17 11.11 -0.23
N GLY A 163 7.49 10.61 0.81
CA GLY A 163 8.08 10.25 2.09
C GLY A 163 9.16 9.17 1.96
N GLU A 164 8.94 8.17 1.12
CA GLU A 164 9.90 7.08 0.87
C GLU A 164 11.22 7.60 0.25
N ILE A 165 11.15 8.57 -0.67
CA ILE A 165 12.34 9.23 -1.21
C ILE A 165 13.16 9.88 -0.10
N ILE A 166 12.48 10.47 0.89
CA ILE A 166 13.13 11.08 2.06
C ILE A 166 13.71 9.98 2.96
N TYR A 167 12.98 8.89 3.20
CA TYR A 167 13.41 7.76 4.03
C TYR A 167 14.72 7.13 3.56
N ILE A 168 14.91 7.00 2.25
CA ILE A 168 16.16 6.46 1.65
C ILE A 168 17.40 7.16 2.23
N LYS A 169 17.33 8.48 2.44
CA LYS A 169 18.44 9.26 3.00
C LYS A 169 18.37 9.38 4.53
N PHE A 170 17.17 9.42 5.10
CA PHE A 170 16.97 9.72 6.52
C PHE A 170 17.17 8.51 7.43
N ILE A 171 16.58 7.35 7.10
CA ILE A 171 16.63 6.15 7.96
C ILE A 171 18.06 5.65 8.20
N PRO A 172 18.95 5.58 7.19
CA PRO A 172 20.34 5.20 7.43
C PRO A 172 21.11 6.19 8.32
N LYS A 173 20.70 7.48 8.31
CA LYS A 173 21.30 8.53 9.16
C LYS A 173 20.76 8.51 10.58
N LEU A 174 19.50 8.10 10.80
CA LEU A 174 18.89 7.99 12.11
C LEU A 174 19.38 6.74 12.85
N ILE A 175 19.40 5.60 12.15
CA ILE A 175 19.86 4.32 12.67
C ILE A 175 21.30 4.13 12.21
N ARG A 176 22.25 4.85 12.83
CA ARG A 176 23.68 4.71 12.57
C ARG A 176 24.22 3.46 13.26
N ARG A 177 25.34 2.96 12.70
CA ARG A 177 26.11 1.85 13.27
C ARG A 177 26.31 2.02 14.77
#